data_AF-A0A4V6CTU4-F1
#
_entry.id   AF-A0A4V6CTU4-F1
#
_cell.length_a   1.000
_cell.length_b   1.000
_cell.length_c   1.000
_cell.angle_alpha   90.00
_cell.angle_beta   90.00
_cell.angle_gamma   90.00
#
_symmetry.space_group_name_H-M   'P 1'
#
loop_
_entity.id
_entity.type
_entity.pdbx_description
1 polymer ?
#
loop_
_entity_poly.entity_id
_entity_poly.type
_entity_poly.pdbx_seq_one_letter_code
_entity_poly.pdbx_strand_id
1 'polypeptide(L)'
;MNWDHLDHPTLMAMKGRIGDVIVGLGVGEHFRSWGFPEDQIYEADWDTTLNLDETLAIHILPARHYSGRWLEKNQSLWVSFALETADWKIFFSGDSGYGEHFKAIIPAH
;
A
#
# COMPACT_ATOMS: atom_id res chain seq x y z
N MET A 1 1.99 -15.51 11.04
CA MET A 1 2.06 -14.05 11.26
C MET A 1 3.52 -13.60 11.19
N ASN A 2 3.98 -13.08 10.05
CA ASN A 2 5.29 -12.44 9.93
C ASN A 2 5.07 -10.93 9.81
N TRP A 3 4.97 -10.25 10.96
CA TRP A 3 4.80 -8.80 11.06
C TRP A 3 6.16 -8.08 11.00
N ASP A 4 6.97 -8.40 9.99
CA ASP A 4 8.36 -7.89 9.85
C ASP A 4 8.57 -7.07 8.55
N HIS A 5 7.52 -6.87 7.74
CA HIS A 5 7.63 -6.09 6.49
C HIS A 5 7.05 -4.67 6.57
N LEU A 6 6.36 -4.32 7.66
CA LEU A 6 5.90 -2.96 7.93
C LEU A 6 6.77 -2.36 9.04
N ASP A 7 7.93 -1.84 8.66
CA ASP A 7 8.91 -1.27 9.57
C ASP A 7 8.37 0.02 10.21
N HIS A 8 7.65 -0.14 11.33
CA HIS A 8 7.06 0.94 12.12
C HIS A 8 8.07 2.05 12.45
N PRO A 9 9.30 1.76 12.92
CA PRO A 9 10.38 2.76 13.05
C PRO A 9 10.59 3.60 11.79
N THR A 10 10.71 2.97 10.61
CA THR A 10 10.90 3.70 9.34
C THR A 10 9.67 4.54 8.97
N LEU A 11 8.46 3.98 9.12
CA LEU A 11 7.23 4.72 8.84
C LEU A 11 7.08 5.95 9.75
N MET A 12 7.39 5.82 11.04
CA MET A 12 7.33 6.93 11.97
C MET A 12 8.40 7.98 11.70
N ALA A 13 9.61 7.56 11.28
CA ALA A 13 10.66 8.48 10.84
C ALA A 13 10.27 9.24 9.56
N MET A 14 9.45 8.64 8.70
CA MET A 14 8.99 9.22 7.43
C MET A 14 7.61 9.85 7.51
N LYS A 15 6.90 9.77 8.63
CA LYS A 15 5.50 10.15 8.75
C LYS A 15 5.17 11.52 8.16
N GLY A 16 6.00 12.54 8.41
CA GLY A 16 5.81 13.89 7.86
C GLY A 16 6.09 14.05 6.36
N ARG A 17 6.52 13.00 5.67
CA ARG A 17 6.83 12.95 4.23
C ARG A 17 5.90 12.03 3.45
N ILE A 18 5.07 11.25 4.13
CA ILE A 18 4.09 10.38 3.49
C ILE A 18 2.90 11.25 3.12
N GLY A 19 2.50 11.20 1.85
CA GLY A 19 1.34 11.94 1.31
C GLY A 19 0.05 11.18 1.56
N ASP A 20 -0.14 10.05 0.87
CA ASP A 20 -1.29 9.16 1.02
C ASP A 20 -0.87 7.75 1.47
N VAL A 21 -1.72 7.10 2.26
CA VAL A 21 -1.56 5.72 2.72
C VAL A 21 -2.66 4.88 2.11
N ILE A 22 -2.30 3.91 1.26
CA ILE A 22 -3.27 3.04 0.58
C ILE A 22 -3.04 1.61 1.03
N VAL A 23 -4.07 1.01 1.61
CA VAL A 23 -3.97 -0.31 2.24
C VAL A 23 -5.23 -1.15 2.02
N GLY A 24 -5.09 -2.47 2.19
CA GLY A 24 -6.23 -3.38 2.21
C GLY A 24 -7.06 -3.25 3.49
N LEU A 25 -8.31 -3.71 3.45
CA LEU A 25 -9.21 -3.70 4.62
C LEU A 25 -8.57 -4.32 5.87
N GLY A 26 -8.75 -3.66 7.00
CA GLY A 26 -8.25 -4.02 8.33
C GLY A 26 -6.88 -3.41 8.67
N VAL A 27 -6.12 -2.94 7.68
CA VAL A 27 -4.75 -2.40 7.92
C VAL A 27 -4.78 -0.92 8.28
N GLY A 28 -5.80 -0.17 7.85
CA GLY A 28 -5.90 1.27 8.08
C GLY A 28 -5.97 1.63 9.57
N GLU A 29 -6.55 0.75 10.40
CA GLU A 29 -6.60 0.92 11.85
C GLU A 29 -5.22 1.11 12.48
N HIS A 30 -4.19 0.42 11.97
CA HIS A 30 -2.82 0.58 12.47
C HIS A 30 -2.30 1.99 12.22
N PHE A 31 -2.46 2.53 11.01
CA PHE A 31 -2.03 3.88 10.67
C PHE A 31 -2.78 4.94 11.47
N ARG A 32 -4.08 4.75 11.69
CA ARG A 32 -4.88 5.60 12.60
C ARG A 32 -4.32 5.56 14.02
N SER A 33 -4.01 4.38 14.54
CA SER A 33 -3.42 4.22 15.88
C SER A 33 -2.04 4.88 16.01
N TRP A 34 -1.29 4.96 14.91
CA TRP A 34 0.02 5.64 14.83
C TRP A 34 -0.11 7.14 14.56
N GLY A 35 -1.36 7.64 14.47
CA GLY A 35 -1.71 9.05 14.37
C GLY A 35 -1.56 9.62 12.97
N PHE A 36 -1.66 8.81 11.92
CA PHE A 36 -1.85 9.34 10.56
C PHE A 36 -3.25 10.00 10.47
N PRO A 37 -3.38 11.14 9.79
CA PRO A 37 -4.67 11.78 9.50
C PRO A 37 -5.64 10.84 8.78
N GLU A 38 -6.93 10.90 9.12
CA GLU A 38 -7.95 10.03 8.52
C GLU A 38 -8.12 10.28 7.02
N ASP A 39 -8.00 11.54 6.59
CA ASP A 39 -8.08 11.98 5.20
C ASP A 39 -6.88 11.56 4.34
N GLN A 40 -5.83 11.02 4.97
CA GLN A 40 -4.66 10.46 4.30
C GLN A 40 -4.77 8.93 4.11
N ILE A 41 -5.72 8.25 4.76
CA ILE A 41 -5.79 6.79 4.79
C ILE A 41 -6.91 6.28 3.89
N TYR A 42 -6.53 5.54 2.85
CA TYR A 42 -7.42 4.87 1.91
C TYR A 42 -7.39 3.37 2.18
N GLU A 43 -8.53 2.84 2.60
CA GLU A 43 -8.71 1.44 2.96
C GLU A 43 -9.79 0.82 2.08
N ALA A 44 -9.41 -0.18 1.28
CA ALA A 44 -10.30 -0.74 0.26
C ALA A 44 -10.09 -2.24 0.02
N ASP A 45 -11.09 -2.88 -0.58
CA ASP A 45 -11.09 -4.31 -0.92
C ASP A 45 -10.54 -4.55 -2.34
N TRP A 46 -10.34 -5.81 -2.69
CA TRP A 46 -10.00 -6.22 -4.05
C TRP A 46 -11.01 -5.70 -5.08
N ASP A 47 -10.54 -5.58 -6.32
CA ASP A 47 -11.29 -5.06 -7.46
C ASP A 47 -11.75 -3.60 -7.28
N THR A 48 -11.16 -2.88 -6.32
CA THR A 48 -11.35 -1.44 -6.12
C THR A 48 -10.32 -0.66 -6.93
N THR A 49 -10.76 0.43 -7.56
CA THR A 49 -9.88 1.42 -8.18
C THR A 49 -10.02 2.75 -7.44
N LEU A 50 -8.89 3.30 -6.98
CA LEU A 50 -8.80 4.60 -6.36
C LEU A 50 -8.20 5.59 -7.37
N ASN A 51 -8.90 6.68 -7.65
CA ASN A 51 -8.38 7.79 -8.44
C ASN A 51 -8.03 8.90 -7.47
N LEU A 52 -6.75 8.97 -7.07
CA LEU A 52 -6.27 9.99 -6.13
C LEU A 52 -6.22 11.37 -6.80
N ASP A 53 -5.95 11.39 -8.10
CA ASP A 53 -6.04 12.57 -8.96
C ASP A 53 -6.45 12.18 -10.39
N GLU A 54 -6.47 13.14 -11.31
CA GLU A 54 -6.86 12.93 -12.72
C GLU A 54 -5.84 12.13 -13.54
N THR A 55 -4.64 11.90 -13.00
CA THR A 55 -3.48 11.34 -13.71
C THR A 55 -3.06 9.95 -13.23
N LEU A 56 -3.48 9.56 -12.02
CA LEU A 56 -3.10 8.31 -11.38
C LEU A 56 -4.31 7.52 -10.87
N ALA A 57 -4.50 6.34 -11.47
CA ALA A 57 -5.40 5.31 -10.98
C ALA A 57 -4.61 4.23 -10.24
N ILE A 58 -5.12 3.79 -9.09
CA ILE A 58 -4.52 2.75 -8.26
C ILE A 58 -5.53 1.62 -8.11
N HIS A 59 -5.22 0.47 -8.71
CA HIS A 59 -6.04 -0.73 -8.65
C HIS A 59 -5.57 -1.61 -7.49
N ILE A 60 -6.50 -1.99 -6.63
CA ILE A 60 -6.27 -2.91 -5.52
C ILE A 60 -6.69 -4.29 -5.99
N LEU A 61 -5.72 -5.19 -6.10
CA LEU A 61 -5.86 -6.49 -6.72
C LEU A 61 -5.52 -7.59 -5.70
N PRO A 62 -6.08 -8.80 -5.83
CA PRO A 62 -5.71 -9.91 -4.95
C PRO A 62 -4.24 -10.28 -5.12
N ALA A 63 -3.45 -10.23 -4.03
CA ALA A 63 -2.10 -10.77 -4.05
C ALA A 63 -2.14 -12.29 -3.88
N ARG A 64 -1.63 -13.02 -4.87
CA ARG A 64 -1.40 -14.46 -4.76
C ARG A 64 -0.04 -14.72 -4.11
N HIS A 65 0.00 -14.75 -2.79
CA HIS A 65 1.18 -15.27 -2.09
C HIS A 65 1.14 -16.81 -2.14
N TYR A 66 1.87 -17.42 -3.08
CA TYR A 66 2.10 -18.88 -3.11
C TYR A 66 3.09 -19.24 -1.98
N SER A 67 2.65 -19.21 -0.73
CA SER A 67 3.37 -19.92 0.34
C SER A 67 2.91 -21.38 0.33
N GLY A 68 3.75 -22.25 -0.23
CA GLY A 68 3.58 -23.69 -0.14
C GLY A 68 3.77 -24.16 1.31
N ARG A 69 2.77 -23.93 2.17
CA ARG A 69 2.53 -24.62 3.46
C ARG A 69 1.15 -24.21 3.98
N TRP A 70 0.21 -25.14 3.76
CA TRP A 70 -1.04 -25.41 4.46
C TRP A 70 -1.39 -24.57 5.71
N LEU A 71 -2.64 -24.07 5.71
CA LEU A 71 -3.45 -23.51 6.81
C LEU A 71 -2.82 -22.35 7.60
N GLU A 72 -3.32 -21.12 7.39
CA GLU A 72 -3.95 -20.31 8.46
C GLU A 72 -4.94 -19.31 7.85
N LYS A 73 -6.19 -19.35 8.33
CA LYS A 73 -7.20 -18.31 8.10
C LYS A 73 -6.99 -17.24 9.17
N ASN A 74 -6.39 -16.09 8.82
CA ASN A 74 -6.47 -14.80 9.54
C ASN A 74 -5.82 -13.70 8.67
N GLN A 75 -6.62 -12.91 7.95
CA GLN A 75 -7.16 -11.60 8.38
C GLN A 75 -6.26 -10.38 8.14
N SER A 76 -5.37 -10.45 7.16
CA SER A 76 -4.95 -9.25 6.44
C SER A 76 -5.08 -9.59 4.97
N LEU A 77 -6.01 -8.96 4.26
CA LEU A 77 -6.15 -9.21 2.84
C LEU A 77 -4.82 -8.85 2.19
N TRP A 78 -4.12 -9.85 1.68
CA TRP A 78 -2.92 -9.63 0.90
C TRP A 78 -3.38 -8.96 -0.39
N VAL A 79 -3.06 -7.67 -0.51
CA VAL A 79 -3.36 -6.85 -1.69
C VAL A 79 -2.08 -6.64 -2.48
N SER A 80 -2.26 -6.61 -3.79
CA SER A 80 -1.29 -6.11 -4.76
C SER A 80 -1.84 -4.82 -5.34
N PHE A 81 -0.97 -3.97 -5.87
CA PHE A 81 -1.35 -2.67 -6.41
C PHE A 81 -0.90 -2.56 -7.86
N ALA A 82 -1.78 -2.11 -8.74
CA ALA A 82 -1.38 -1.63 -10.06
C ALA A 82 -1.58 -0.10 -10.11
N LEU A 83 -0.50 0.63 -10.38
CA LEU A 83 -0.52 2.06 -10.60
C LEU A 83 -0.59 2.28 -12.11
N GLU A 84 -1.62 2.98 -12.57
CA GLU A 84 -1.88 3.26 -13.97
C GLU A 84 -1.93 4.78 -14.19
N THR A 85 -1.12 5.25 -15.13
CA THR A 85 -1.18 6.60 -15.68
C THR A 85 -1.40 6.52 -17.19
N ALA A 86 -1.55 7.67 -17.87
CA ALA A 86 -1.70 7.70 -19.32
C ALA A 86 -0.51 7.05 -20.07
N ASP A 87 0.68 7.11 -19.48
CA ASP A 87 1.93 6.71 -20.12
C ASP A 87 2.52 5.41 -19.54
N TRP A 88 2.18 5.03 -18.30
CA TRP A 88 2.83 3.93 -17.58
C TRP A 88 1.85 3.05 -16.82
N LYS A 89 2.20 1.77 -16.69
CA LYS A 89 1.55 0.83 -15.78
C LYS A 89 2.61 0.13 -14.95
N ILE A 90 2.52 0.25 -13.64
CA ILE A 90 3.45 -0.34 -12.67
C ILE A 90 2.66 -1.31 -11.79
N PHE A 91 3.11 -2.57 -11.71
CA PHE A 91 2.50 -3.56 -10.84
C PHE A 91 3.39 -3.87 -9.64
N PHE A 92 2.80 -3.86 -8.45
CA PHE A 92 3.42 -4.22 -7.19
C PHE A 92 2.69 -5.42 -6.59
N SER A 93 3.34 -6.58 -6.56
CA SER A 93 2.74 -7.86 -6.17
C SER A 93 2.37 -7.99 -4.69
N GLY A 94 2.73 -7.00 -3.87
CA GLY A 94 2.63 -7.07 -2.42
C GLY A 94 3.89 -7.63 -1.77
N ASP A 95 3.99 -7.38 -0.47
CA ASP A 95 5.11 -7.66 0.45
C ASP A 95 6.38 -6.82 0.24
N SER A 96 6.29 -5.55 0.60
CA SER A 96 7.40 -4.71 1.08
C SER A 96 6.86 -3.33 1.47
N GLY A 97 7.06 -2.93 2.72
CA GLY A 97 7.00 -1.52 3.10
C GLY A 97 7.92 -0.68 2.22
N TYR A 98 7.65 0.63 2.15
CA TYR A 98 8.35 1.64 1.34
C TYR A 98 9.87 1.39 1.26
N GLY A 99 10.31 0.65 0.24
CA GLY A 99 11.71 0.38 -0.08
C GLY A 99 12.20 1.36 -1.13
N GLU A 100 13.52 1.49 -1.28
CA GLU A 100 14.26 2.47 -2.09
C GLU A 100 13.85 2.62 -3.57
N HIS A 101 12.86 1.86 -4.05
CA HIS A 101 12.31 1.92 -5.41
C HIS A 101 11.40 3.13 -5.68
N PHE A 102 10.95 3.88 -4.67
CA PHE A 102 10.16 5.11 -4.85
C PHE A 102 11.01 6.36 -5.21
N LYS A 103 12.29 6.20 -5.54
CA LYS A 103 13.18 7.32 -5.90
C LYS A 103 13.12 7.79 -7.36
N ALA A 104 12.17 7.31 -8.14
CA ALA A 104 11.78 7.90 -9.41
C ALA A 104 10.26 8.08 -9.35
N ILE A 105 9.73 9.26 -9.06
CA ILE A 105 9.48 10.31 -10.05
C ILE A 105 9.26 11.61 -9.25
N ILE A 106 10.22 12.53 -9.30
CA ILE A 106 9.97 13.97 -9.10
C ILE A 106 10.79 14.67 -10.19
N PRO A 107 10.20 15.08 -11.32
CA PRO A 107 10.74 16.23 -12.02
C PRO A 107 10.36 17.44 -11.17
N ALA A 108 11.37 18.07 -10.57
CA ALA A 108 11.22 19.39 -10.00
C ALA A 108 10.86 20.37 -11.13
N HIS A 109 9.75 21.08 -10.97
CA HIS A 109 9.55 22.38 -11.57
C HIS A 109 9.19 23.38 -10.47
#